data_AF-A0A9E1WDK9-F1
#
_entry.id   AF-A0A9E1WDK9-F1
#
_cell.length_a   1.000
_cell.length_b   1.000
_cell.length_c   1.000
_cell.angle_alpha   90.00
_cell.angle_beta   90.00
_cell.angle_gamma   90.00
#
_symmetry.space_group_name_H-M   'P 1'
#
loop_
_entity.id
_entity.type
_entity.pdbx_description
1 polymer ?
#
loop_
_entity_poly.entity_id
_entity_poly.type
_entity_poly.pdbx_seq_one_letter_code
_entity_poly.pdbx_strand_id
1 'polypeptide(L)'
;YMGITEVKTLDDALDVVTSVGHPAGGILVDPFHHERVGHAPEKISEIPLEWLSYAQLCDMPHGGIISDPEAYFTDAIDGRLAPGEGAIPVAEMARALPHDLPISLEIRSLFYRERYPDPRERAQAILSQTHAFFAQHGL
;
A
#
# COMPACT_ATOMS: atom_id res chain seq x y z
N TYR A 1 5.58 -4.80 -6.62
CA TYR A 1 7.01 -4.93 -6.25
C TYR A 1 7.10 -5.09 -4.74
N MET A 2 8.09 -5.82 -4.25
CA MET A 2 8.27 -6.10 -2.82
C MET A 2 9.76 -6.32 -2.57
N GLY A 3 10.36 -5.59 -1.63
CA GLY A 3 11.82 -5.59 -1.39
C GLY A 3 12.47 -6.95 -1.11
N ILE A 4 11.66 -7.94 -0.73
CA ILE A 4 12.06 -9.32 -0.44
C ILE A 4 11.88 -10.30 -1.61
N THR A 5 11.45 -9.83 -2.78
CA THR A 5 11.26 -10.64 -4.01
C THR A 5 12.31 -10.29 -5.06
N GLU A 6 12.24 -10.90 -6.25
CA GLU A 6 13.10 -10.52 -7.39
C GLU A 6 12.73 -9.18 -8.03
N VAL A 7 11.50 -8.71 -7.84
CA VAL A 7 11.02 -7.39 -8.30
C VAL A 7 10.89 -6.48 -7.08
N LYS A 8 12.00 -5.83 -6.72
CA LYS A 8 12.17 -5.18 -5.41
C LYS A 8 11.58 -3.79 -5.39
N THR A 9 11.83 -3.03 -6.44
CA THR A 9 11.50 -1.61 -6.55
C THR A 9 10.42 -1.35 -7.58
N LEU A 10 9.88 -0.13 -7.60
CA LEU A 10 9.02 0.31 -8.69
C LEU A 10 9.76 0.32 -10.03
N ASP A 11 11.04 0.70 -10.04
CA ASP A 11 11.87 0.69 -11.25
C ASP A 11 11.97 -0.72 -11.84
N ASP A 12 12.22 -1.74 -10.99
CA ASP A 12 12.23 -3.13 -11.44
C ASP A 12 10.88 -3.55 -12.04
N ALA A 13 9.76 -3.10 -11.46
CA ALA A 13 8.43 -3.44 -11.95
C ALA A 13 8.13 -2.76 -13.30
N LEU A 14 8.51 -1.50 -13.46
CA LEU A 14 8.41 -0.75 -14.72
C LEU A 14 9.24 -1.44 -15.81
N ASP A 15 10.47 -1.84 -15.50
CA ASP A 15 11.35 -2.55 -16.43
C ASP A 15 10.76 -3.89 -16.88
N VAL A 16 10.21 -4.67 -15.94
CA VAL A 16 9.55 -5.95 -16.25
C VAL A 16 8.35 -5.76 -17.17
N VAL A 17 7.42 -4.87 -16.81
CA VAL A 17 6.19 -4.66 -17.60
C VAL A 17 6.51 -4.10 -18.98
N THR A 18 7.45 -3.16 -19.06
CA THR A 18 7.92 -2.59 -20.33
C THR A 18 8.57 -3.64 -21.22
N SER A 19 9.45 -4.48 -20.65
CA SER A 19 10.17 -5.51 -21.41
C SER A 19 9.23 -6.60 -21.93
N VAL A 20 8.19 -6.95 -21.17
CA VAL A 20 7.18 -7.93 -21.58
C VAL A 20 6.26 -7.34 -22.66
N GLY A 21 5.89 -6.06 -22.55
CA GLY A 21 5.13 -5.34 -23.58
C GLY A 21 3.75 -5.91 -23.89
N HIS A 22 3.13 -6.63 -22.94
CA HIS A 22 1.82 -7.25 -23.14
C HIS A 22 0.69 -6.29 -22.73
N PRO A 23 -0.40 -6.17 -23.50
CA PRO A 23 -1.51 -5.23 -23.21
C PRO A 23 -2.27 -5.52 -21.91
N ALA A 24 -2.05 -6.69 -21.30
CA ALA A 24 -2.59 -7.06 -19.99
C ALA A 24 -1.57 -6.92 -18.83
N GLY A 25 -0.41 -6.30 -19.09
CA GLY A 25 0.57 -5.99 -18.06
C GLY A 25 0.06 -4.88 -17.13
N GLY A 26 0.47 -4.93 -15.86
CA GLY A 26 0.06 -3.97 -14.86
C GLY A 26 0.96 -3.97 -13.63
N ILE A 27 0.85 -2.90 -12.85
CA ILE A 27 1.57 -2.71 -11.59
C ILE A 27 0.55 -2.44 -10.50
N LEU A 28 0.64 -3.20 -9.40
CA LEU A 28 -0.12 -2.97 -8.19
C LEU A 28 0.72 -2.15 -7.22
N VAL A 29 0.17 -1.04 -6.74
CA VAL A 29 0.78 -0.19 -5.71
C VAL A 29 0.24 -0.61 -4.35
N ASP A 30 1.17 -0.84 -3.42
CA ASP A 30 0.91 -1.02 -2.00
C ASP A 30 1.86 -0.08 -1.22
N PRO A 31 1.34 0.91 -0.46
CA PRO A 31 2.11 1.83 0.37
C PRO A 31 3.12 1.14 1.29
N PHE A 32 2.80 -0.04 1.80
CA PHE A 32 3.72 -0.81 2.63
C PHE A 32 4.99 -1.13 1.86
N HIS A 33 4.83 -1.73 0.69
CA HIS A 33 5.97 -2.15 -0.13
C HIS A 33 6.71 -0.94 -0.71
N HIS A 34 6.01 0.15 -1.00
CA HIS A 34 6.55 1.40 -1.50
C HIS A 34 7.45 2.12 -0.50
N GLU A 35 6.94 2.35 0.71
CA GLU A 35 7.71 3.04 1.75
C GLU A 35 8.89 2.19 2.23
N ARG A 36 8.71 0.87 2.38
CA ARG A 36 9.78 0.04 2.93
C ARG A 36 11.04 0.11 2.08
N VAL A 37 10.91 0.15 0.75
CA VAL A 37 12.05 0.26 -0.17
C VAL A 37 12.56 1.71 -0.35
N GLY A 38 12.02 2.66 0.41
CA GLY A 38 12.48 4.04 0.47
C GLY A 38 12.01 4.92 -0.67
N HIS A 39 10.94 4.53 -1.39
CA HIS A 39 10.40 5.40 -2.45
C HIS A 39 9.65 6.58 -1.86
N ALA A 40 9.82 7.73 -2.50
CA ALA A 40 9.04 8.92 -2.22
C ALA A 40 7.60 8.73 -2.73
N PRO A 41 6.56 9.23 -2.02
CA PRO A 41 5.15 9.04 -2.39
C PRO A 41 4.82 9.37 -3.84
N GLU A 42 5.44 10.44 -4.36
CA GLU A 42 5.17 10.98 -5.69
C GLU A 42 5.66 10.05 -6.80
N LYS A 43 6.58 9.13 -6.51
CA LYS A 43 7.11 8.18 -7.50
C LYS A 43 6.02 7.26 -8.06
N ILE A 44 4.91 7.08 -7.34
CA ILE A 44 3.71 6.39 -7.85
C ILE A 44 3.23 6.99 -9.18
N SER A 45 3.38 8.31 -9.37
CA SER A 45 2.96 9.00 -10.60
C SER A 45 3.78 8.64 -11.85
N GLU A 46 4.90 7.93 -11.70
CA GLU A 46 5.68 7.39 -12.82
C GLU A 46 4.99 6.21 -13.51
N ILE A 47 3.98 5.60 -12.88
CA ILE A 47 3.25 4.46 -13.43
C ILE A 47 2.25 4.97 -14.50
N PRO A 48 2.33 4.49 -15.75
CA PRO A 48 1.31 4.75 -16.76
C PRO A 48 -0.09 4.31 -16.29
N LEU A 49 -1.09 5.15 -16.54
CA LEU A 49 -2.48 4.91 -16.10
C LEU A 49 -3.01 3.56 -16.56
N GLU A 50 -2.67 3.14 -17.78
CA GLU A 50 -3.10 1.86 -18.35
C GLU A 50 -2.58 0.63 -17.60
N TRP A 51 -1.53 0.78 -16.78
CA TRP A 51 -0.98 -0.30 -15.96
C TRP A 51 -1.57 -0.36 -14.55
N LEU A 52 -2.41 0.61 -14.18
CA LEU A 52 -3.09 0.67 -12.88
C LEU A 52 -4.51 0.12 -13.00
N SER A 53 -4.74 -1.08 -12.47
CA SER A 53 -6.09 -1.65 -12.36
C SER A 53 -6.78 -1.30 -11.04
N TYR A 54 -6.03 -1.31 -9.95
CA TYR A 54 -6.43 -0.90 -8.60
C TYR A 54 -5.17 -0.64 -7.77
N ALA A 55 -5.33 -0.06 -6.59
CA ALA A 55 -4.26 0.03 -5.59
C ALA A 55 -4.70 -0.57 -4.26
N GLN A 56 -3.73 -0.98 -3.47
CA GLN A 56 -3.92 -1.34 -2.07
C GLN A 56 -3.58 -0.14 -1.21
N LEU A 57 -4.31 0.06 -0.11
CA LEU A 57 -4.07 1.15 0.83
C LEU A 57 -4.00 0.62 2.25
N CYS A 58 -3.00 1.10 2.98
CA CYS A 58 -2.84 0.93 4.42
C CYS A 58 -2.01 2.10 4.95
N ASP A 59 -1.87 2.13 6.26
CA ASP A 59 -0.85 2.89 6.96
C ASP A 59 0.00 1.91 7.79
N MET A 60 1.06 2.40 8.43
CA MET A 60 1.94 1.60 9.29
C MET A 60 2.90 2.50 10.07
N PRO A 61 3.52 1.98 11.15
CA PRO A 61 4.67 2.62 11.75
C PRO A 61 5.85 2.76 10.77
N HIS A 62 6.62 3.84 10.93
CA HIS A 62 7.85 4.06 10.17
C HIS A 62 8.97 3.11 10.61
N GLY A 63 9.96 2.87 9.72
CA GLY A 63 11.22 2.24 10.09
C GLY A 63 11.22 0.70 10.12
N GLY A 64 10.44 0.04 9.25
CA GLY A 64 10.53 -1.42 9.08
C GLY A 64 11.86 -1.88 8.46
N ILE A 65 12.17 -3.17 8.58
CA ILE A 65 13.46 -3.77 8.20
C ILE A 65 13.28 -4.59 6.92
N ILE A 66 14.02 -4.27 5.85
CA ILE A 66 14.06 -5.11 4.62
C ILE A 66 15.19 -6.15 4.65
N SER A 67 16.29 -5.86 5.36
CA SER A 67 17.46 -6.74 5.39
C SER A 67 17.20 -8.09 6.06
N ASP A 68 16.07 -8.22 6.76
CA ASP A 68 15.59 -9.44 7.39
C ASP A 68 14.20 -9.80 6.83
N PRO A 69 14.11 -10.80 5.95
CA PRO A 69 12.84 -11.21 5.35
C PRO A 69 11.78 -11.62 6.38
N GLU A 70 12.15 -12.26 7.50
CA GLU A 70 11.18 -12.71 8.51
C GLU A 70 10.59 -11.52 9.27
N ALA A 71 11.42 -10.54 9.61
CA ALA A 71 10.97 -9.28 10.19
C ALA A 71 10.04 -8.52 9.22
N TYR A 72 10.39 -8.48 7.93
CA TYR A 72 9.56 -7.88 6.89
C TYR A 72 8.20 -8.56 6.77
N PHE A 73 8.16 -9.90 6.77
CA PHE A 73 6.91 -10.65 6.70
C PHE A 73 6.03 -10.41 7.92
N THR A 74 6.63 -10.44 9.11
CA THR A 74 5.91 -10.16 10.36
C THR A 74 5.29 -8.77 10.31
N ASP A 75 6.06 -7.75 9.94
CA ASP A 75 5.59 -6.38 9.78
C ASP A 75 4.49 -6.26 8.71
N ALA A 76 4.66 -6.90 7.56
CA ALA A 76 3.66 -6.89 6.48
C ALA A 76 2.34 -7.57 6.89
N ILE A 77 2.35 -8.50 7.84
CA ILE A 77 1.16 -9.26 8.27
C ILE A 77 0.51 -8.67 9.53
N ASP A 78 1.30 -8.04 10.40
CA ASP A 78 0.85 -7.62 11.73
C ASP A 78 0.94 -6.12 11.97
N GLY A 79 1.85 -5.44 11.28
CA GLY A 79 2.22 -4.05 11.53
C GLY A 79 1.38 -3.01 10.79
N ARG A 80 0.48 -3.41 9.88
CA ARG A 80 -0.36 -2.46 9.14
C ARG A 80 -1.43 -1.84 10.03
N LEU A 81 -1.87 -0.65 9.67
CA LEU A 81 -2.91 0.14 10.32
C LEU A 81 -3.84 0.75 9.26
N ALA A 82 -4.96 1.34 9.68
CA ALA A 82 -5.81 2.06 8.74
C ALA A 82 -5.21 3.44 8.42
N PRO A 83 -5.52 4.02 7.24
CA PRO A 83 -5.09 5.36 6.85
C PRO A 83 -5.25 6.40 7.97
N GLY A 84 -4.15 7.10 8.28
CA GLY A 84 -4.10 8.16 9.28
C GLY A 84 -3.77 7.70 10.71
N GLU A 85 -3.58 6.40 10.93
CA GLU A 85 -3.21 5.85 12.24
C GLU A 85 -1.72 5.47 12.35
N GLY A 86 -1.00 5.47 11.24
CA GLY A 86 0.44 5.22 11.22
C GLY A 86 1.25 6.50 11.03
N ALA A 87 2.40 6.35 10.37
CA ALA A 87 3.39 7.42 10.23
C ALA A 87 3.84 7.65 8.78
N ILE A 88 3.27 6.93 7.81
CA ILE A 88 3.65 7.10 6.41
C ILE A 88 2.77 8.18 5.74
N PRO A 89 3.25 8.84 4.68
CA PRO A 89 2.51 9.88 3.96
C PRO A 89 1.40 9.29 3.06
N VAL A 90 0.37 8.68 3.67
CA VAL A 90 -0.72 7.99 2.96
C VAL A 90 -1.52 8.94 2.08
N ALA A 91 -1.73 10.19 2.51
CA ALA A 91 -2.49 11.16 1.75
C ALA A 91 -1.77 11.55 0.45
N GLU A 92 -0.45 11.75 0.52
CA GLU A 92 0.40 12.04 -0.62
C GLU A 92 0.42 10.86 -1.60
N MET A 93 0.55 9.63 -1.11
CA MET A 93 0.49 8.43 -1.94
C MET A 93 -0.88 8.26 -2.62
N ALA A 94 -1.97 8.53 -1.90
CA ALA A 94 -3.32 8.48 -2.46
C ALA A 94 -3.53 9.55 -3.55
N ARG A 95 -3.00 10.77 -3.38
CA ARG A 95 -3.07 11.83 -4.41
C ARG A 95 -2.24 11.54 -5.64
N ALA A 96 -1.18 10.73 -5.52
CA ALA A 96 -0.37 10.30 -6.64
C ALA A 96 -1.07 9.23 -7.51
N LEU A 97 -2.14 8.61 -6.98
CA LEU A 97 -2.97 7.69 -7.74
C LEU A 97 -4.04 8.44 -8.55
N PRO A 98 -4.53 7.83 -9.66
CA PRO A 98 -5.67 8.36 -10.38
C PRO A 98 -6.91 8.45 -9.48
N HIS A 99 -7.65 9.56 -9.57
CA HIS A 99 -8.81 9.84 -8.73
C HIS A 99 -9.89 8.74 -8.74
N ASP A 100 -10.15 8.15 -9.90
CA ASP A 100 -11.20 7.12 -10.07
C ASP A 100 -10.65 5.68 -9.95
N LEU A 101 -9.39 5.51 -9.51
CA LEU A 101 -8.79 4.19 -9.37
C LEU A 101 -9.45 3.43 -8.21
N PRO A 102 -9.90 2.18 -8.40
CA PRO A 102 -10.40 1.37 -7.30
C PRO A 102 -9.33 1.18 -6.21
N ILE A 103 -9.72 1.36 -4.95
CA ILE A 103 -8.87 1.15 -3.78
C ILE A 103 -9.34 -0.07 -2.99
N SER A 104 -8.42 -0.97 -2.70
CA SER A 104 -8.59 -2.06 -1.75
C SER A 104 -7.88 -1.73 -0.44
N LEU A 105 -8.53 -1.97 0.70
CA LEU A 105 -7.90 -1.78 2.01
C LEU A 105 -7.17 -3.06 2.42
N GLU A 106 -5.85 -3.08 2.28
CA GLU A 106 -5.02 -4.23 2.66
C GLU A 106 -4.38 -4.00 4.03
N ILE A 107 -5.19 -4.18 5.07
CA ILE A 107 -4.79 -3.88 6.46
C ILE A 107 -4.71 -5.19 7.24
N ARG A 108 -3.62 -5.93 7.00
CA ARG A 108 -3.26 -7.08 7.85
C ARG A 108 -2.60 -6.54 9.11
N SER A 109 -3.35 -6.60 10.21
CA SER A 109 -3.00 -5.87 11.43
C SER A 109 -3.32 -6.70 12.68
N LEU A 110 -2.32 -6.94 13.52
CA LEU A 110 -2.54 -7.60 14.81
C LEU A 110 -3.41 -6.71 15.72
N PHE A 111 -3.14 -5.40 15.75
CA PHE A 111 -3.91 -4.41 16.49
C PHE A 111 -5.42 -4.51 16.20
N TYR A 112 -5.80 -4.54 14.93
CA TYR A 112 -7.21 -4.67 14.56
C TYR A 112 -7.78 -6.06 14.83
N ARG A 113 -7.00 -7.14 14.65
CA ARG A 113 -7.48 -8.51 14.93
C ARG A 113 -7.74 -8.75 16.41
N GLU A 114 -6.91 -8.20 17.30
CA GLU A 114 -7.11 -8.31 18.75
C GLU A 114 -8.27 -7.45 19.24
N ARG A 115 -8.39 -6.21 18.73
CA ARG A 115 -9.45 -5.28 19.14
C ARG A 115 -10.82 -5.62 18.58
N TYR A 116 -10.87 -6.16 17.35
CA TYR A 116 -12.08 -6.56 16.66
C TYR A 116 -11.94 -8.00 16.17
N PRO A 117 -12.20 -9.01 17.03
CA PRO A 117 -12.09 -10.42 16.64
C PRO A 117 -13.07 -10.79 15.52
N ASP A 118 -14.28 -10.25 15.56
CA ASP A 118 -15.28 -10.43 14.49
C ASP A 118 -14.81 -9.73 13.20
N PRO A 119 -14.73 -10.46 12.07
CA PRO A 119 -14.19 -9.90 10.82
C PRO A 119 -15.07 -8.80 10.21
N ARG A 120 -16.38 -8.81 10.46
CA ARG A 120 -17.28 -7.78 9.94
C ARG A 120 -17.12 -6.49 10.74
N GLU A 121 -17.10 -6.58 12.07
CA GLU A 121 -16.86 -5.41 12.93
C GLU A 121 -15.50 -4.78 12.63
N ARG A 122 -14.47 -5.63 12.42
CA ARG A 122 -13.14 -5.17 12.01
C ARG A 122 -13.16 -4.41 10.68
N ALA A 123 -13.82 -4.98 9.67
CA ALA A 123 -13.93 -4.32 8.36
C ALA A 123 -14.70 -2.99 8.46
N GLN A 124 -15.75 -2.93 9.28
CA GLN A 124 -16.50 -1.69 9.52
C GLN A 124 -15.65 -0.63 10.19
N ALA A 125 -14.90 -0.98 11.24
CA ALA A 125 -14.03 -0.05 11.95
C ALA A 125 -12.95 0.53 11.02
N ILE A 126 -12.29 -0.34 10.26
CA ILE A 126 -11.28 0.03 9.26
C ILE A 126 -11.89 0.98 8.20
N LEU A 127 -13.04 0.62 7.63
CA LEU A 127 -13.69 1.43 6.60
C LEU A 127 -14.10 2.81 7.15
N SER A 128 -14.69 2.87 8.34
CA SER A 128 -15.07 4.13 8.99
C SER A 128 -13.86 5.04 9.21
N GLN A 129 -12.75 4.49 9.68
CA GLN A 129 -11.49 5.23 9.85
C GLN A 129 -10.96 5.76 8.50
N THR A 130 -10.92 4.92 7.47
CA THR A 130 -10.48 5.35 6.13
C THR A 130 -11.34 6.47 5.56
N HIS A 131 -12.66 6.38 5.68
CA HIS A 131 -13.58 7.43 5.21
C HIS A 131 -13.35 8.76 5.95
N ALA A 132 -13.15 8.71 7.27
CA ALA A 132 -12.83 9.89 8.05
C ALA A 132 -11.50 10.52 7.61
N PHE A 133 -10.48 9.70 7.37
CA PHE A 133 -9.19 10.14 6.86
C PHE A 133 -9.30 10.80 5.48
N PHE A 134 -10.04 10.21 4.53
CA PHE A 134 -10.25 10.79 3.20
C PHE A 134 -10.98 12.13 3.26
N ALA A 135 -12.05 12.20 4.05
CA ALA A 135 -12.80 13.44 4.24
C ALA A 135 -11.93 14.57 4.81
N GLN A 136 -11.02 14.27 5.74
CA GLN A 136 -10.10 15.24 6.32
C GLN A 136 -9.06 15.75 5.31
N HIS A 137 -8.68 14.94 4.34
CA HIS A 137 -7.59 15.24 3.39
C HIS A 137 -8.06 15.66 1.99
N GLY A 138 -9.37 15.71 1.77
CA GLY A 138 -9.98 16.06 0.48
C GLY A 138 -9.70 15.01 -0.60
N LEU A 139 -9.74 13.73 -0.21
CA LEU A 139 -9.58 12.56 -1.07
C LEU A 139 -10.94 11.92 -1.39
#